data_AF-A0A8T1TKQ1-F1
#
_entry.id   AF-A0A8T1TKQ1-F1
#
_cell.length_a   1.000
_cell.length_b   1.000
_cell.length_c   1.000
_cell.angle_alpha   90.00
_cell.angle_beta   90.00
_cell.angle_gamma   90.00
#
_symmetry.space_group_name_H-M   'P 1'
#
loop_
_entity.id
_entity.type
_entity.pdbx_description
1 polymer ?
#
loop_
_entity_poly.entity_id
_entity_poly.type
_entity_poly.pdbx_seq_one_letter_code
_entity_poly.pdbx_strand_id
1 'polypeptide(L)' 'MKTAAVIVFLALGIFPSFQDATAQDDKGFCSEYQKPPSVCTKDFHQICGTDNKTYSNKCFFCKAVWENLGSLCFKQEGEC' A
#
# COMPACT_ATOMS: atom_id res chain seq x y z
N MET A 1 18.78 3.44 -19.54
CA MET A 1 18.21 4.61 -20.25
C MET A 1 17.03 5.11 -19.42
N LYS A 2 16.90 6.43 -19.23
CA LYS A 2 16.25 7.14 -18.10
C LYS A 2 17.22 7.34 -16.94
N THR A 3 17.78 8.51 -16.66
CA THR A 3 17.63 9.85 -17.24
C THR A 3 18.91 10.60 -16.85
N ALA A 4 19.76 10.89 -17.84
CA ALA A 4 20.97 11.71 -17.70
C ALA A 4 20.66 13.21 -17.45
N ALA A 5 19.50 13.52 -16.88
CA ALA A 5 18.97 14.89 -16.73
C ALA A 5 19.20 15.48 -15.32
N VAL A 6 19.98 14.81 -14.47
CA VAL A 6 20.37 15.33 -13.14
C VAL A 6 21.54 16.33 -13.24
N ILE A 7 22.12 16.49 -14.44
CA ILE A 7 23.39 17.22 -14.65
C ILE A 7 23.23 18.76 -14.69
N VAL A 8 22.02 19.33 -14.73
CA VAL A 8 21.89 20.76 -15.09
C VAL A 8 21.63 21.71 -13.91
N PHE A 9 21.34 21.24 -12.69
CA PHE A 9 20.71 22.11 -11.67
C PHE A 9 21.47 22.43 -10.37
N LEU A 10 22.80 22.34 -10.29
CA LEU A 10 23.52 22.97 -9.16
C LEU A 10 24.88 23.58 -9.54
N ALA A 11 24.84 24.80 -10.07
CA ALA A 11 25.98 25.71 -10.00
C ALA A 11 25.99 26.55 -8.72
N LEU A 12 24.94 26.56 -7.87
CA LEU A 12 24.91 27.38 -6.64
C LEU A 12 24.11 26.68 -5.52
N GLY A 13 24.74 25.71 -4.86
CA GLY A 13 24.80 25.59 -3.39
C GLY A 13 23.56 25.68 -2.49
N ILE A 14 22.31 25.47 -2.95
CA ILE A 14 21.15 25.31 -2.04
C ILE A 14 20.22 24.22 -2.60
N PHE A 15 20.08 23.10 -1.89
CA PHE A 15 19.25 21.92 -2.23
C PHE A 15 18.36 21.60 -1.01
N PRO A 16 17.25 20.85 -1.12
CA PRO A 16 16.12 20.93 -2.05
C PRO A 16 14.76 20.88 -1.30
N SER A 17 13.66 21.30 -1.92
CA SER A 17 12.32 20.84 -1.51
C SER A 17 11.61 20.21 -2.71
N PHE A 18 12.28 19.22 -3.31
CA PHE A 18 11.57 18.18 -4.05
C PHE A 18 10.99 17.28 -2.97
N GLN A 19 9.66 17.30 -2.81
CA GLN A 19 8.98 16.33 -1.97
C GLN A 19 9.51 14.93 -2.31
N ASP A 20 10.18 14.34 -1.33
CA ASP A 20 10.45 12.91 -1.29
C ASP A 20 9.16 12.20 -1.69
N ALA A 21 9.13 11.63 -2.89
CA ALA A 21 8.24 10.53 -3.15
C ALA A 21 8.79 9.40 -2.28
N THR A 22 8.27 9.33 -1.04
CA THR A 22 8.63 8.30 -0.08
C THR A 22 8.67 6.98 -0.83
N ALA A 23 9.84 6.35 -0.88
CA ALA A 23 9.97 4.95 -1.22
C ALA A 23 9.17 4.20 -0.15
N GLN A 24 7.87 4.07 -0.38
CA GLN A 24 6.96 3.40 0.53
C GLN A 24 7.18 1.92 0.29
N ASP A 25 8.00 1.34 1.18
CA ASP A 25 8.20 -0.08 1.47
C ASP A 25 7.57 -1.00 0.40
N ASP A 26 8.40 -1.66 -0.41
CA ASP A 26 8.01 -2.66 -1.45
C ASP A 26 7.22 -3.88 -0.90
N LYS A 27 6.74 -3.80 0.34
CA LYS A 27 5.90 -4.78 1.00
C LYS A 27 4.43 -4.52 0.63
N GLY A 28 3.81 -5.51 0.01
CA GLY A 28 2.39 -5.49 -0.28
C GLY A 28 1.54 -5.28 0.98
N PHE A 29 0.31 -4.79 0.79
CA PHE A 29 -0.61 -4.40 1.88
C PHE A 29 -0.82 -5.50 2.96
N CYS A 30 -0.73 -6.77 2.55
CA CYS A 30 -0.87 -7.94 3.43
C CYS A 30 0.45 -8.61 3.82
N SER A 31 1.61 -7.99 3.60
CA SER A 31 2.93 -8.58 3.88
C SER A 31 3.17 -8.94 5.34
N GLU A 32 2.42 -8.35 6.27
CA GLU A 32 2.41 -8.73 7.69
C GLU A 32 1.82 -10.14 7.92
N TYR A 33 0.90 -10.57 7.05
CA TYR A 33 0.23 -11.86 7.13
C TYR A 33 0.92 -12.90 6.25
N GLN A 34 1.98 -13.52 6.78
CA GLN A 34 2.72 -14.60 6.10
C GLN A 34 1.89 -15.85 5.80
N LYS A 35 0.73 -15.99 6.45
CA LYS A 35 -0.25 -17.08 6.30
C LYS A 35 -1.67 -16.52 6.38
N PRO A 36 -2.70 -17.25 5.91
CA PRO A 36 -4.09 -16.82 6.07
C PRO A 36 -4.42 -16.57 7.55
N PRO A 37 -4.96 -15.39 7.90
CA PRO A 37 -5.38 -15.09 9.26
C PRO A 37 -6.48 -16.06 9.71
N SER A 38 -6.24 -16.80 10.79
CA SER A 38 -7.26 -17.68 11.39
C SER A 38 -8.20 -16.94 12.33
N VAL A 39 -7.72 -15.86 12.97
CA VAL A 39 -8.46 -15.04 13.93
C VAL A 39 -8.16 -13.56 13.62
N CYS A 40 -9.20 -12.72 13.65
CA CYS A 40 -9.10 -11.28 13.48
C CYS A 40 -9.69 -10.57 14.70
N THR A 41 -9.07 -9.45 15.10
CA THR A 41 -9.65 -8.55 16.08
C THR A 41 -10.91 -7.88 15.51
N LYS A 42 -11.76 -7.36 16.39
CA LYS A 42 -12.98 -6.63 16.01
C LYS A 42 -12.75 -5.12 15.89
N ASP A 43 -11.50 -4.71 15.68
CA ASP A 43 -11.15 -3.30 15.46
C ASP A 43 -11.79 -2.83 14.16
N PHE A 44 -12.25 -1.58 14.14
CA PHE A 44 -12.99 -1.03 13.01
C PHE A 44 -12.14 0.00 12.29
N HIS A 45 -11.43 -0.44 11.24
CA HIS A 45 -10.59 0.37 10.37
C HIS A 45 -10.91 -0.01 8.93
N GLN A 46 -11.96 0.58 8.37
CA GLN A 46 -12.52 0.16 7.10
C GLN A 46 -11.52 0.28 5.95
N ILE A 47 -11.58 -0.69 5.03
CA ILE A 47 -10.73 -0.76 3.84
C ILE A 47 -11.57 -1.15 2.64
N CYS A 48 -11.37 -0.46 1.52
CA CYS A 48 -11.98 -0.80 0.25
C CYS A 48 -11.06 -1.68 -0.60
N GLY A 49 -11.59 -2.80 -1.09
CA GLY A 49 -10.93 -3.69 -2.04
C GLY A 49 -11.20 -3.34 -3.50
N THR A 50 -10.40 -3.87 -4.42
CA THR A 50 -10.63 -3.75 -5.87
C THR A 50 -11.89 -4.47 -6.36
N ASP A 51 -12.48 -5.33 -5.53
CA ASP A 51 -13.78 -5.95 -5.76
C ASP A 51 -14.97 -5.04 -5.36
N ASN A 52 -14.69 -3.77 -5.01
CA ASN A 52 -15.65 -2.78 -4.52
C ASN A 52 -16.39 -3.22 -3.24
N LYS A 53 -15.78 -4.05 -2.41
CA LYS A 53 -16.28 -4.36 -1.06
C LYS A 53 -15.49 -3.64 0.02
N THR A 54 -16.21 -3.19 1.03
CA THR A 54 -15.65 -2.64 2.27
C THR A 54 -15.41 -3.78 3.26
N TYR A 55 -14.20 -3.86 3.81
CA TYR A 55 -13.77 -4.80 4.83
C TYR A 55 -13.61 -4.07 6.16
N SER A 56 -14.08 -4.67 7.26
CA SER A 56 -14.08 -4.02 8.58
C SER A 56 -12.69 -3.63 9.09
N ASN A 57 -11.66 -4.41 8.73
CA ASN A 57 -10.27 -4.11 9.03
C ASN A 57 -9.30 -4.89 8.12
N LYS A 58 -8.00 -4.56 8.27
CA LYS A 58 -6.89 -5.14 7.51
C LYS A 58 -6.83 -6.66 7.60
N CYS A 59 -7.14 -7.23 8.77
CA CYS A 59 -7.12 -8.68 8.95
C CYS A 59 -8.19 -9.37 8.10
N PHE A 60 -9.43 -8.88 8.15
CA PHE A 60 -10.52 -9.42 7.31
C PHE A 60 -10.24 -9.24 5.82
N PHE A 61 -9.70 -8.08 5.43
CA PHE A 61 -9.26 -7.85 4.06
C PHE A 61 -8.21 -8.87 3.63
N CYS A 62 -7.11 -9.02 4.37
CA CYS A 62 -6.03 -9.92 4.02
C CYS A 62 -6.45 -11.40 4.04
N LYS A 63 -7.38 -11.78 4.91
CA LYS A 63 -8.01 -13.11 4.85
C LYS A 63 -8.71 -13.32 3.51
N ALA A 64 -9.50 -12.35 3.06
CA ALA A 64 -10.16 -12.42 1.75
C ALA A 64 -9.17 -12.44 0.59
N VAL A 65 -8.00 -11.76 0.71
CA VAL A 65 -6.92 -11.87 -0.29
C VAL A 65 -6.45 -13.31 -0.44
N TRP A 66 -6.24 -14.03 0.68
CA TRP A 66 -5.88 -15.45 0.65
C TRP A 66 -7.00 -16.34 0.06
N GLU A 67 -8.27 -16.06 0.37
CA GLU A 67 -9.43 -16.78 -0.22
C GLU A 67 -9.56 -16.55 -1.72
N ASN A 68 -9.12 -15.38 -2.22
CA ASN A 68 -9.13 -15.02 -3.64
C ASN A 68 -7.79 -15.29 -4.35
N LEU A 69 -6.91 -16.13 -3.76
CA LEU A 69 -5.61 -16.51 -4.34
C LEU A 69 -4.72 -15.30 -4.70
N GLY A 70 -4.85 -14.18 -3.96
CA GLY A 70 -4.09 -12.96 -4.21
C GLY A 70 -4.64 -12.04 -5.30
N SER A 71 -5.78 -12.36 -5.93
CA SER A 71 -6.38 -11.53 -6.98
C SER A 71 -7.10 -10.27 -6.47
N LEU A 72 -7.39 -10.23 -5.16
CA LEU A 72 -7.96 -9.07 -4.49
C LEU A 72 -6.85 -8.10 -4.06
N CYS A 73 -6.89 -6.86 -4.55
CA CYS A 73 -5.94 -5.81 -4.21
C CYS A 73 -6.59 -4.73 -3.32
N PHE A 74 -5.76 -4.05 -2.55
CA PHE A 74 -6.17 -2.87 -1.80
C PHE A 74 -6.50 -1.73 -2.78
N LYS A 75 -7.62 -1.05 -2.58
CA LYS A 75 -8.03 0.10 -3.40
C LYS A 75 -7.85 1.42 -2.65
N GLN A 76 -8.43 1.56 -1.46
CA GLN A 76 -8.32 2.75 -0.62
C GLN A 76 -8.64 2.44 0.85
N GLU A 77 -8.24 3.32 1.77
CA GLU A 77 -8.73 3.32 3.14
C GLU A 77 -10.17 3.83 3.21
N GLY A 78 -10.94 3.37 4.19
CA GLY A 78 -12.35 3.70 4.37
C GLY A 78 -13.29 2.77 3.60
N GLU A 79 -14.53 3.21 3.45
CA GLU A 79 -15.51 2.52 2.62
C GLU A 79 -15.19 2.66 1.12
N CYS A 80 -15.68 1.70 0.33
CA CYS A 80 -15.92 1.91 -1.09
C CYS A 80 -17.14 2.83 -1.27
#